data_AF-A0A2P2IF85-F1
#
_entry.id   AF-A0A2P2IF85-F1
#
_cell.length_a   1.000
_cell.length_b   1.000
_cell.length_c   1.000
_cell.angle_alpha   90.00
_cell.angle_beta   90.00
_cell.angle_gamma   90.00
#
_symmetry.space_group_name_H-M   'P 1'
#
loop_
_entity.id
_entity.type
_entity.pdbx_description
1 polymer ?
#
loop_
_entity_poly.entity_id
_entity_poly.type
_entity_poly.pdbx_seq_one_letter_code
_entity_poly.pdbx_strand_id
1 'polypeptide(L)'
;EKYDSLCILPINIVNEKIYIFLWFWFLLLVFLTFFVLLYRLMIILSPRMRAYLLCLRFRLINKEVINTIVRKSKMGDWFLFFMLGQNVDTLIFKEVMHELAKRLGHASKDFA
;
A
#
# COMPACT_ATOMS: atom_id res chain seq x y z
N GLU A 1 0.57 -19.65 -62.11
CA GLU A 1 0.75 -18.59 -61.10
C GLU A 1 0.64 -19.15 -59.68
N LYS A 2 1.53 -18.76 -58.75
CA LYS A 2 1.39 -19.03 -57.32
C LYS A 2 0.45 -17.99 -56.73
N TYR A 3 -0.80 -18.37 -56.53
CA TYR A 3 -1.71 -17.62 -55.66
C TYR A 3 -1.28 -17.89 -54.21
N ASP A 4 -0.29 -17.14 -53.74
CA ASP A 4 -0.15 -16.89 -52.31
C ASP A 4 -1.30 -15.97 -51.92
N SER A 5 -2.48 -16.56 -51.79
CA SER A 5 -3.65 -15.99 -51.13
C SER A 5 -3.35 -15.88 -49.64
N LEU A 6 -2.29 -15.16 -49.28
CA LEU A 6 -2.07 -14.64 -47.95
C LEU A 6 -3.13 -13.54 -47.77
N CYS A 7 -4.34 -13.97 -47.41
CA CYS A 7 -5.40 -13.12 -46.85
C CYS A 7 -4.95 -12.58 -45.48
N ILE A 8 -3.83 -11.85 -45.46
CA ILE A 8 -3.24 -11.21 -44.31
C ILE A 8 -3.22 -9.69 -44.53
N LEU A 9 -4.32 -9.12 -45.04
CA LEU A 9 -4.45 -7.68 -45.17
C LEU A 9 -5.44 -7.06 -44.16
N PRO A 10 -6.54 -7.75 -43.74
CA PRO A 10 -7.35 -7.26 -42.62
C PRO A 10 -6.73 -7.59 -41.27
N ILE A 11 -6.16 -8.79 -41.09
CA ILE A 11 -5.62 -9.19 -39.78
C ILE A 11 -4.34 -8.44 -39.43
N ASN A 12 -3.46 -8.14 -40.39
CA ASN A 12 -2.23 -7.38 -40.13
C ASN A 12 -2.53 -5.90 -39.83
N ILE A 13 -3.51 -5.30 -40.51
CA ILE A 13 -3.90 -3.90 -40.26
C ILE A 13 -4.63 -3.76 -38.93
N VAL A 14 -5.54 -4.70 -38.60
CA VAL A 14 -6.24 -4.72 -37.30
C VAL A 14 -5.25 -5.00 -36.17
N ASN A 15 -4.30 -5.92 -36.39
CA ASN A 15 -3.20 -6.19 -35.46
C ASN A 15 -2.34 -4.94 -35.25
N GLU A 16 -1.97 -4.22 -36.30
CA GLU A 16 -1.23 -2.97 -36.18
C GLU A 16 -1.98 -1.93 -35.33
N LYS A 17 -3.29 -1.75 -35.55
CA LYS A 17 -4.08 -0.77 -34.78
C LYS A 17 -4.33 -1.18 -33.33
N ILE A 18 -4.63 -2.46 -33.05
CA ILE A 18 -4.85 -2.95 -31.68
C ILE A 18 -3.55 -2.92 -30.86
N TYR A 19 -2.41 -3.26 -31.47
CA TYR A 19 -1.12 -3.24 -30.77
C TYR A 19 -0.71 -1.82 -30.39
N ILE A 20 -0.93 -0.82 -31.26
CA ILE A 20 -0.66 0.58 -30.94
C ILE A 20 -1.55 1.04 -29.76
N PHE A 21 -2.85 0.72 -29.79
CA PHE A 21 -3.77 1.05 -28.68
C PHE A 21 -3.35 0.39 -27.37
N LEU A 22 -3.08 -0.93 -27.40
CA LEU A 22 -2.64 -1.68 -26.24
C LEU A 22 -1.29 -1.20 -25.72
N TRP A 23 -0.38 -0.77 -26.59
CA TRP A 23 0.92 -0.25 -26.19
C TRP A 23 0.77 1.03 -25.35
N PHE A 24 -0.05 1.99 -25.79
CA PHE A 24 -0.36 3.18 -24.99
C PHE A 24 -1.10 2.83 -23.69
N TRP A 25 -2.03 1.89 -23.74
CA TRP A 25 -2.76 1.42 -22.56
C TRP A 25 -1.83 0.78 -21.53
N PHE A 26 -0.96 -0.13 -21.95
CA PHE A 26 0.02 -0.77 -21.08
C PHE A 26 1.03 0.22 -20.53
N LEU A 27 1.50 1.17 -21.34
CA LEU A 27 2.39 2.23 -20.88
C LEU A 27 1.71 3.05 -19.77
N LEU A 28 0.44 3.44 -19.94
CA LEU A 28 -0.35 4.10 -18.89
C LEU A 28 -0.50 3.24 -17.63
N LEU A 29 -0.82 1.96 -17.77
CA LEU A 29 -0.92 1.03 -16.63
C LEU A 29 0.40 0.85 -15.89
N VAL A 30 1.52 0.81 -16.62
CA VAL A 30 2.87 0.74 -16.04
C VAL A 30 3.16 2.01 -15.25
N PHE A 31 2.87 3.19 -15.81
CA PHE A 31 3.04 4.45 -15.08
C PHE A 31 2.20 4.50 -13.81
N LEU A 32 0.91 4.20 -13.88
CA LEU A 32 0.03 4.18 -12.71
C LEU A 32 0.53 3.20 -11.65
N THR A 33 0.90 2.00 -12.05
CA THR A 33 1.43 0.97 -11.15
C THR A 33 2.75 1.41 -10.53
N PHE A 34 3.64 2.00 -11.31
CA PHE A 34 4.93 2.53 -10.85
C PHE A 34 4.73 3.65 -9.81
N PHE A 35 3.79 4.58 -10.03
CA PHE A 35 3.45 5.60 -9.04
C PHE A 35 2.93 4.98 -7.73
N VAL A 36 2.06 3.97 -7.80
CA VAL A 36 1.58 3.25 -6.61
C VAL A 36 2.70 2.54 -5.87
N LEU A 37 3.62 1.90 -6.59
CA LEU A 37 4.79 1.24 -6.02
C LEU A 37 5.75 2.23 -5.37
N LEU A 38 6.04 3.35 -6.03
CA LEU A 38 6.85 4.43 -5.47
C LEU A 38 6.21 4.99 -4.20
N TYR A 39 4.90 5.26 -4.22
CA TYR A 39 4.17 5.71 -3.03
C TYR A 39 4.30 4.71 -1.87
N ARG A 40 4.11 3.41 -2.14
CA ARG A 40 4.32 2.35 -1.13
C ARG A 40 5.76 2.29 -0.64
N LEU A 41 6.75 2.38 -1.52
CA LEU A 41 8.17 2.37 -1.17
C LEU A 41 8.55 3.56 -0.31
N MET A 42 8.07 4.77 -0.64
CA MET A 42 8.30 5.97 0.16
C MET A 42 7.71 5.84 1.57
N ILE A 43 6.54 5.22 1.71
CA ILE A 43 5.95 4.92 3.02
C ILE A 43 6.78 3.89 3.79
N ILE A 44 7.30 2.86 3.12
CA ILE A 44 8.12 1.81 3.76
C ILE A 44 9.47 2.38 4.22
N LEU A 45 10.12 3.18 3.37
CA LEU A 45 11.42 3.82 3.63
C LEU A 45 11.34 4.91 4.69
N SER A 46 10.20 5.61 4.80
CA SER A 46 10.02 6.72 5.74
C SER A 46 9.20 6.30 6.98
N PRO A 47 9.83 5.80 8.06
CA PRO A 47 9.16 5.50 9.33
C PRO A 47 8.51 6.73 9.98
N ARG A 48 8.91 7.95 9.58
CA ARG A 48 8.25 9.19 10.02
C ARG A 48 6.91 9.41 9.33
N MET A 49 6.80 9.12 8.03
CA MET A 49 5.50 9.14 7.34
C MET A 49 4.55 8.07 7.84
N ARG A 50 5.07 6.92 8.28
CA ARG A 50 4.30 5.84 8.91
C ARG A 50 3.54 6.31 10.15
N ALA A 51 4.23 7.01 11.06
CA ALA A 51 3.60 7.60 12.23
C ALA A 51 2.69 8.78 11.86
N TYR A 52 3.07 9.55 10.84
CA TYR A 52 2.27 10.69 10.38
C TYR A 52 0.94 10.25 9.74
N LEU A 53 0.91 9.21 8.91
CA LEU A 53 -0.31 8.71 8.28
C LEU A 53 -1.30 8.14 9.30
N LEU A 54 -0.80 7.40 10.31
CA LEU A 54 -1.60 7.00 11.47
C LEU A 54 -2.06 8.23 12.25
N CYS A 55 -1.19 9.20 12.53
CA CYS A 55 -1.57 10.38 13.30
C CYS A 55 -2.57 11.28 12.55
N LEU A 56 -2.49 11.34 11.22
CA LEU A 56 -3.31 12.19 10.37
C LEU A 56 -4.69 11.58 10.12
N ARG A 57 -4.76 10.25 9.98
CA ARG A 57 -6.04 9.53 9.93
C ARG A 57 -6.72 9.43 11.29
N PHE A 58 -5.94 9.42 12.37
CA PHE A 58 -6.44 9.29 13.74
C PHE A 58 -6.01 10.49 14.60
N ARG A 59 -6.50 11.69 14.26
CA ARG A 59 -6.31 12.91 15.07
C ARG A 59 -6.83 12.76 16.52
N LEU A 60 -7.64 11.73 16.78
CA LEU A 60 -8.24 11.37 18.06
C LEU A 60 -7.38 10.47 18.97
N ILE A 61 -6.22 9.99 18.50
CA ILE A 61 -5.32 9.13 19.29
C ILE A 61 -4.13 9.97 19.77
N ASN A 62 -3.84 9.91 21.07
CA ASN A 62 -2.70 10.62 21.65
C ASN A 62 -1.38 10.19 21.00
N LYS A 63 -0.60 11.19 20.56
CA LYS A 63 0.71 10.98 19.91
C LYS A 63 1.67 10.14 20.76
N GLU A 64 1.56 10.21 22.09
CA GLU A 64 2.38 9.41 23.02
C GLU A 64 2.12 7.91 22.94
N VAL A 65 0.87 7.50 22.77
CA VAL A 65 0.48 6.09 22.63
C VAL A 65 1.04 5.52 21.33
N ILE A 66 0.89 6.26 20.24
CA ILE A 66 1.43 5.89 18.92
C ILE A 66 2.95 5.79 18.99
N ASN A 67 3.63 6.76 19.61
CA ASN A 67 5.09 6.76 19.70
C ASN A 67 5.60 5.57 20.53
N THR A 68 4.90 5.20 21.61
CA THR A 68 5.25 4.04 22.44
C THR A 68 5.13 2.73 21.67
N ILE A 69 4.03 2.55 20.93
CA ILE A 69 3.83 1.37 20.08
C ILE A 69 4.87 1.32 18.97
N VAL A 70 5.05 2.42 18.23
CA VAL A 70 6.01 2.49 17.10
C VAL A 70 7.45 2.24 17.56
N ARG A 71 7.83 2.69 18.76
CA ARG A 71 9.16 2.46 19.33
C ARG A 71 9.38 1.01 19.79
N LYS A 72 8.32 0.31 20.20
CA LYS A 72 8.39 -1.08 20.70
C LYS A 72 8.07 -2.14 19.63
N SER A 73 7.35 -1.79 18.57
CA SER A 73 6.96 -2.73 17.50
C SER A 73 8.04 -2.93 16.45
N LYS A 74 8.13 -4.16 15.93
CA LYS A 74 9.03 -4.52 14.82
C LYS A 74 8.46 -4.01 13.48
N MET A 75 9.29 -4.02 12.43
CA MET A 75 8.89 -3.62 11.07
C MET A 75 7.63 -4.35 10.57
N GLY A 76 7.50 -5.64 10.89
CA GLY A 76 6.36 -6.48 10.50
C GLY A 76 5.05 -6.10 11.20
N ASP A 77 5.08 -5.86 12.51
CA ASP A 77 3.88 -5.49 13.28
C ASP A 77 3.28 -4.18 12.77
N TRP A 78 4.13 -3.24 12.39
CA TRP A 78 3.64 -2.00 11.83
C TRP A 78 2.96 -2.19 10.47
N PHE A 79 3.49 -3.06 9.61
CA PHE A 79 2.82 -3.37 8.35
C PHE A 79 1.46 -4.02 8.59
N LEU A 80 1.37 -4.90 9.59
CA LEU A 80 0.11 -5.48 10.05
C LEU A 80 -0.86 -4.38 10.53
N PHE A 81 -0.42 -3.45 11.38
CA PHE A 81 -1.26 -2.33 11.83
C PHE A 81 -1.68 -1.41 10.69
N PHE A 82 -0.82 -1.20 9.71
CA PHE A 82 -1.13 -0.43 8.52
C PHE A 82 -2.19 -1.12 7.65
N MET A 83 -2.07 -2.43 7.44
CA MET A 83 -3.07 -3.22 6.72
C MET A 83 -4.39 -3.25 7.47
N LEU A 84 -4.35 -3.44 8.79
CA LEU A 84 -5.53 -3.44 9.65
C LEU A 84 -6.24 -2.08 9.61
N GLY A 85 -5.52 -0.97 9.70
CA GLY A 85 -6.10 0.38 9.64
C GLY A 85 -6.67 0.78 8.27
N GLN A 86 -6.32 0.07 7.19
CA GLN A 86 -6.97 0.26 5.88
C GLN A 86 -8.25 -0.55 5.70
N ASN A 87 -8.36 -1.69 6.41
CA ASN A 87 -9.47 -2.63 6.26
C ASN A 87 -10.52 -2.50 7.38
N VAL A 88 -10.16 -1.90 8.53
CA VAL A 88 -11.01 -1.77 9.72
C VAL A 88 -11.48 -0.33 9.90
N ASP A 89 -12.69 -0.16 10.44
CA ASP A 89 -13.24 1.14 10.79
C ASP A 89 -12.35 1.93 11.76
N THR A 90 -12.34 3.25 11.59
CA THR A 90 -11.45 4.17 12.32
C THR A 90 -11.75 4.16 13.83
N LEU A 91 -12.99 3.89 14.24
CA LEU A 91 -13.33 3.82 15.66
C LEU A 91 -12.83 2.53 16.31
N ILE A 92 -13.04 1.39 15.65
CA ILE A 92 -12.63 0.07 16.16
C ILE A 92 -11.10 -0.04 16.23
N PHE A 93 -10.41 0.43 15.19
CA PHE A 93 -8.94 0.42 15.17
C PHE A 93 -8.35 1.24 16.33
N LYS A 94 -9.00 2.34 16.73
CA LYS A 94 -8.59 3.14 17.88
C LYS A 94 -8.65 2.36 19.19
N GLU A 95 -9.74 1.63 19.44
CA GLU A 95 -9.88 0.81 20.66
C GLU A 95 -8.80 -0.27 20.72
N VAL A 96 -8.56 -0.95 19.60
CA VAL A 96 -7.52 -1.99 19.50
C VAL A 96 -6.13 -1.41 19.80
N MET A 97 -5.79 -0.24 19.24
CA MET A 97 -4.50 0.40 19.50
C MET A 97 -4.33 0.84 20.96
N HIS A 98 -5.40 1.33 21.59
CA HIS A 98 -5.38 1.76 22.98
C HIS A 98 -5.21 0.57 23.94
N GLU A 99 -5.93 -0.53 23.69
CA GLU A 99 -5.80 -1.77 24.46
C GLU A 99 -4.41 -2.40 24.28
N LEU A 100 -3.87 -2.39 23.06
CA LEU A 100 -2.53 -2.88 22.77
C LEU A 100 -1.46 -2.08 23.52
N ALA A 101 -1.57 -0.75 23.56
CA ALA A 101 -0.66 0.10 24.32
C ALA A 101 -0.69 -0.19 25.82
N LYS A 102 -1.90 -0.40 26.36
CA LYS A 102 -2.09 -0.77 27.77
C LYS A 102 -1.40 -2.09 28.10
N ARG A 103 -1.56 -3.11 27.25
CA ARG A 103 -0.91 -4.41 27.42
C ARG A 103 0.61 -4.35 27.27
N LEU A 104 1.11 -3.59 26.30
CA LEU A 104 2.55 -3.37 26.10
C LEU A 104 3.19 -2.62 27.27
N GLY A 105 2.47 -1.66 27.86
CA GLY A 105 2.91 -0.94 29.07
C GLY A 105 2.96 -1.84 30.31
N HIS A 106 2.01 -2.76 30.44
CA HIS A 106 1.97 -3.73 31.55
C HIS A 106 3.06 -4.80 31.41
N ALA A 107 3.19 -5.42 30.24
CA ALA A 107 4.22 -6.42 29.96
C ALA A 107 5.65 -5.90 30.17
N SER A 108 5.87 -4.58 30.03
CA SER A 108 7.17 -3.97 30.33
C SER A 108 7.47 -3.84 31.83
N LYS A 109 6.45 -3.85 32.70
CA LYS A 109 6.61 -3.85 34.16
C LYS A 109 6.82 -5.26 34.71
N ASP A 110 6.24 -6.28 34.06
CA ASP A 110 6.37 -7.67 34.49
C ASP A 110 7.76 -8.28 34.18
N PHE A 111 8.54 -7.64 33.32
CA PHE A 111 9.91 -8.04 32.93
C PHE A 111 11.03 -7.18 33.55
N ALA A 112 10.68 -6.18 34.37
CA ALA A 112 11.63 -5.29 35.06
C ALA A 112 11.60 -5.57 36.57
#